data_AF-A0A6I9T950-F1
#
_entry.id   AF-A0A6I9T950-F1
#
_cell.length_a   1.000
_cell.length_b   1.000
_cell.length_c   1.000
_cell.angle_alpha   90.00
_cell.angle_beta   90.00
_cell.angle_gamma   90.00
#
_symmetry.space_group_name_H-M   'P 1'
#
loop_
_entity.id
_entity.type
_entity.pdbx_description
1 polymer ?
#
loop_
_entity_poly.entity_id
_entity_poly.type
_entity_poly.pdbx_seq_one_letter_code
_entity_poly.pdbx_strand_id
1 'polypeptide(L)'
;MESEDEMAATMMEDSEDEEFYGGGGGDGNDDSDPDDVVMDYDGFMDHDSDDSDDLSSSHSRSYHHRSQNYTILSEDDIRQHQEENITKISAVLSISRVAAAILLRHYNWSVSKVNDEWFADEEKVRKTVGLLENHIPVPDAKELTCGICFETYPLDRMCAAACGHPFCVICWQGYISTAVNDGPGCLMLRCPDPSCGAAVGQDMVNRLASKDDKEKYNRYFLRSFIEDNRKTKWCPAPGCDYAVDFIVGSGNYDVTCRCAHSFCWNCVEEAHRPVDCGTVSKWIMKNSAESENMNWILANSKPCPKCKRPIEKNQGCMHITCTPPCKFEFCWLCLGAWSEHGERTGGFYACNRYEAAKQEGVFDEAEKRREMAKNSLERYTHYYERWATNQSSRQRAIENLHQMQTVHLEKLSDKQCQPESQLKFIVEAWLQIVECRRVLKWTYAYGFYLPEHEHAKKQFFEYLQGEAESGLERLHQCAEKEFQVYLNAEGPSKEFNEFRTKLAGLTSVTKNYFENLVRALENGLSDVDSHACGKAGSSKNLGGGSGRGRGGKGKGTTSRSSSSRNIDDSGHWSCEYCTYANVRSATVCEMCQQRR
;
A
#
# COMPACT_ATOMS: atom_id res chain seq x y z
N MET A 1 -22.02 13.23 -57.94
CA MET A 1 -21.48 11.87 -58.03
C MET A 1 -20.89 11.50 -56.69
N GLU A 2 -21.68 11.51 -55.61
CA GLU A 2 -22.93 10.73 -55.36
C GLU A 2 -22.65 9.23 -55.25
N SER A 3 -22.83 8.67 -54.05
CA SER A 3 -24.03 7.89 -53.74
C SER A 3 -24.18 7.76 -52.21
N GLU A 4 -25.41 7.65 -51.73
CA GLU A 4 -25.80 7.66 -50.31
C GLU A 4 -26.06 6.22 -49.81
N ASP A 5 -27.01 6.06 -48.86
CA ASP A 5 -27.61 4.81 -48.33
C ASP A 5 -26.88 4.14 -47.12
N GLU A 6 -27.56 3.76 -46.03
CA GLU A 6 -28.89 4.14 -45.52
C GLU A 6 -28.97 3.87 -43.99
N MET A 7 -29.98 4.40 -43.29
CA MET A 7 -30.17 4.22 -41.85
C MET A 7 -31.06 3.02 -41.52
N ALA A 8 -30.83 2.40 -40.35
CA ALA A 8 -31.84 1.58 -39.66
C ALA A 8 -31.78 1.83 -38.15
N ALA A 9 -32.66 2.69 -37.65
CA ALA A 9 -32.92 2.86 -36.22
C ALA A 9 -34.06 1.92 -35.78
N THR A 10 -34.09 1.55 -34.49
CA THR A 10 -35.25 0.88 -33.89
C THR A 10 -35.61 1.62 -32.61
N MET A 11 -36.75 2.33 -32.65
CA MET A 11 -37.34 3.00 -31.50
C MET A 11 -38.13 1.97 -30.66
N MET A 12 -38.24 2.20 -29.36
CA MET A 12 -39.44 1.87 -28.59
C MET A 12 -39.90 3.14 -27.87
N GLU A 13 -41.18 3.43 -28.00
CA GLU A 13 -41.88 4.60 -27.43
C GLU A 13 -42.52 4.25 -26.06
N ASP A 14 -43.34 5.18 -25.55
CA ASP A 14 -44.22 5.11 -24.36
C ASP A 14 -43.52 5.12 -22.98
N SER A 15 -44.09 5.63 -21.88
CA SER A 15 -45.10 6.69 -21.60
C SER A 15 -45.07 6.97 -20.06
N GLU A 16 -45.62 8.00 -19.41
CA GLU A 16 -46.26 9.29 -19.76
C GLU A 16 -46.23 10.20 -18.49
N ASP A 17 -47.06 11.25 -18.40
CA ASP A 17 -47.60 11.89 -17.17
C ASP A 17 -46.67 12.62 -16.15
N GLU A 18 -46.47 13.91 -16.42
CA GLU A 18 -47.07 15.04 -15.65
C GLU A 18 -47.54 14.78 -14.19
N GLU A 19 -47.12 15.63 -13.25
CA GLU A 19 -48.03 16.69 -12.77
C GLU A 19 -47.34 17.84 -12.01
N PHE A 20 -47.76 19.04 -12.38
CA PHE A 20 -47.30 20.35 -11.93
C PHE A 20 -48.03 20.83 -10.66
N TYR A 21 -47.32 21.41 -9.70
CA TYR A 21 -47.81 22.55 -8.90
C TYR A 21 -46.64 23.36 -8.34
N GLY A 22 -46.63 24.67 -8.61
CA GLY A 22 -45.63 25.61 -8.08
C GLY A 22 -46.27 26.72 -7.22
N GLY A 23 -45.44 27.68 -6.77
CA GLY A 23 -45.93 29.00 -6.37
C GLY A 23 -45.28 29.64 -5.12
N GLY A 24 -44.51 30.72 -5.35
CA GLY A 24 -44.18 31.77 -4.37
C GLY A 24 -43.12 31.42 -3.31
N GLY A 25 -42.16 32.27 -2.95
CA GLY A 25 -41.91 33.68 -3.33
C GLY A 25 -41.99 34.62 -2.11
N GLY A 26 -40.96 35.46 -1.90
CA GLY A 26 -40.96 36.52 -0.87
C GLY A 26 -39.60 36.76 -0.21
N ASP A 27 -39.03 37.94 -0.44
CA ASP A 27 -37.82 38.47 0.19
C ASP A 27 -38.02 38.82 1.69
N GLY A 28 -36.91 39.04 2.42
CA GLY A 28 -36.94 39.78 3.69
C GLY A 28 -35.67 39.70 4.54
N ASN A 29 -34.85 40.76 4.51
CA ASN A 29 -33.75 41.00 5.47
C ASN A 29 -34.25 41.05 6.94
N ASP A 30 -33.38 40.78 7.93
CA ASP A 30 -32.74 41.87 8.69
C ASP A 30 -31.50 41.40 9.50
N ASP A 31 -30.64 42.37 9.84
CA ASP A 31 -29.36 42.20 10.55
C ASP A 31 -29.53 41.93 12.06
N SER A 32 -28.56 41.22 12.68
CA SER A 32 -27.99 41.53 14.01
C SER A 32 -26.89 40.54 14.44
N ASP A 33 -25.70 41.07 14.71
CA ASP A 33 -24.54 40.48 15.43
C ASP A 33 -23.99 41.65 16.31
N PRO A 34 -23.23 41.46 17.40
CA PRO A 34 -22.86 40.24 18.13
C PRO A 34 -23.16 40.34 19.64
N ASP A 35 -22.80 39.31 20.43
CA ASP A 35 -22.41 39.51 21.82
C ASP A 35 -21.33 38.50 22.26
N ASP A 36 -20.27 39.00 22.91
CA ASP A 36 -19.15 38.22 23.43
C ASP A 36 -19.56 37.41 24.67
N VAL A 37 -19.18 36.12 24.71
CA VAL A 37 -19.27 35.33 25.96
C VAL A 37 -17.97 34.56 26.21
N VAL A 38 -17.08 35.20 26.97
CA VAL A 38 -15.98 34.52 27.66
C VAL A 38 -16.52 33.63 28.78
N MET A 39 -16.16 32.36 28.78
CA MET A 39 -16.31 31.46 29.92
C MET A 39 -15.02 30.64 30.12
N ASP A 40 -14.29 31.05 31.13
CA ASP A 40 -13.21 30.30 31.79
C ASP A 40 -13.82 29.11 32.56
N TYR A 41 -13.12 27.97 32.67
CA TYR A 41 -13.04 27.18 33.92
C TYR A 41 -12.12 25.94 33.80
N ASP A 42 -11.04 26.03 34.59
CA ASP A 42 -10.64 25.06 35.60
C ASP A 42 -10.13 23.66 35.21
N GLY A 43 -8.85 23.44 35.52
CA GLY A 43 -8.20 22.14 35.49
C GLY A 43 -8.42 21.34 36.78
N PHE A 44 -8.24 20.02 36.68
CA PHE A 44 -8.15 19.12 37.81
C PHE A 44 -6.74 18.52 37.83
N MET A 45 -5.92 18.94 38.81
CA MET A 45 -4.75 18.17 39.20
C MET A 45 -5.20 17.06 40.16
N ASP A 46 -4.62 15.88 40.02
CA ASP A 46 -4.51 14.94 41.12
C ASP A 46 -3.04 14.51 41.27
N HIS A 47 -2.60 14.36 42.51
CA HIS A 47 -1.20 14.17 42.89
C HIS A 47 -1.06 12.86 43.69
N ASP A 48 0.18 12.44 43.94
CA ASP A 48 0.60 11.23 44.65
C ASP A 48 0.50 9.92 43.83
N SER A 49 1.44 8.97 43.92
CA SER A 49 2.60 8.88 44.83
C SER A 49 3.87 8.47 44.09
N ASP A 50 5.00 8.92 44.62
CA ASP A 50 6.34 8.42 44.31
C ASP A 50 6.50 7.00 44.89
N ASP A 51 7.19 6.11 44.17
CA ASP A 51 7.89 4.96 44.72
C ASP A 51 8.91 4.47 43.68
N SER A 52 10.18 4.60 44.02
CA SER A 52 11.31 4.36 43.12
C SER A 52 11.95 3.01 43.40
N ASP A 53 12.17 2.19 42.36
CA ASP A 53 13.30 1.27 42.36
C ASP A 53 13.76 0.86 40.95
N ASP A 54 15.06 0.58 40.84
CA ASP A 54 15.82 0.46 39.60
C ASP A 54 15.74 -0.95 38.96
N LEU A 55 15.28 -1.02 37.71
CA LEU A 55 15.72 -2.06 36.76
C LEU A 55 15.86 -1.50 35.33
N SER A 56 17.09 -1.09 34.99
CA SER A 56 17.47 -0.74 33.62
C SER A 56 17.39 -1.90 32.61
N SER A 57 17.28 -1.54 31.31
CA SER A 57 17.49 -2.39 30.12
C SER A 57 16.38 -3.36 29.67
N SER A 58 15.23 -2.85 29.16
CA SER A 58 14.46 -3.50 28.06
C SER A 58 13.34 -2.66 27.40
N HIS A 59 13.47 -1.34 27.25
CA HIS A 59 12.40 -0.50 26.64
C HIS A 59 12.83 0.21 25.35
N SER A 60 12.96 -0.57 24.27
CA SER A 60 13.07 -0.04 22.90
C SER A 60 12.30 -0.93 21.92
N ARG A 61 10.99 -0.65 21.79
CA ARG A 61 10.00 -1.08 20.77
C ARG A 61 8.60 -1.23 21.40
N SER A 62 7.90 -0.11 21.58
CA SER A 62 6.45 -0.09 21.91
C SER A 62 5.60 0.56 20.79
N TYR A 63 6.13 0.65 19.56
CA TYR A 63 5.33 0.99 18.38
C TYR A 63 4.43 -0.20 18.01
N HIS A 64 3.12 -0.04 18.27
CA HIS A 64 2.02 -0.81 17.68
C HIS A 64 2.16 -2.35 17.66
N HIS A 65 1.96 -3.00 18.80
CA HIS A 65 1.60 -4.43 18.83
C HIS A 65 0.10 -4.69 18.56
N ARG A 66 -0.46 -3.99 17.56
CA ARG A 66 -1.62 -4.51 16.83
C ARG A 66 -1.02 -5.62 15.97
N SER A 67 -1.31 -6.89 16.29
CA SER A 67 -0.58 -8.06 15.79
C SER A 67 -0.25 -7.93 14.31
N GLN A 68 1.04 -7.77 13.99
CA GLN A 68 1.50 -7.61 12.61
C GLN A 68 1.31 -8.95 11.91
N ASN A 69 0.47 -8.97 10.88
CA ASN A 69 0.05 -10.18 10.20
C ASN A 69 1.03 -10.56 9.08
N TYR A 70 2.29 -10.19 9.26
CA TYR A 70 3.39 -10.52 8.36
C TYR A 70 4.72 -10.47 9.10
N THR A 71 5.71 -11.19 8.58
CA THR A 71 7.11 -11.09 8.99
C THR A 71 7.95 -10.66 7.78
N ILE A 72 9.07 -10.00 8.02
CA ILE A 72 9.97 -9.53 6.96
C ILE A 72 11.22 -10.37 7.01
N LEU A 73 11.45 -11.15 5.96
CA LEU A 73 12.59 -12.04 5.78
C LEU A 73 13.75 -11.27 5.12
N SER A 74 14.93 -11.36 5.70
CA SER A 74 16.20 -10.95 5.08
C SER A 74 16.73 -12.02 4.13
N GLU A 75 17.73 -11.66 3.32
CA GLU A 75 18.45 -12.60 2.48
C GLU A 75 18.99 -13.80 3.29
N ASP A 76 19.55 -13.58 4.48
CA ASP A 76 20.07 -14.64 5.34
C ASP A 76 18.96 -15.58 5.86
N ASP A 77 17.80 -15.03 6.25
CA ASP A 77 16.64 -15.83 6.68
C ASP A 77 16.16 -16.75 5.53
N ILE A 78 16.15 -16.23 4.29
CA ILE A 78 15.75 -17.00 3.10
C ILE A 78 16.80 -18.07 2.76
N ARG A 79 18.10 -17.74 2.85
CA ARG A 79 19.20 -18.69 2.67
C ARG A 79 19.12 -19.84 3.68
N GLN A 80 18.83 -19.53 4.94
CA GLN A 80 18.63 -20.54 5.98
C GLN A 80 17.44 -21.46 5.66
N HIS A 81 16.27 -20.91 5.32
CA HIS A 81 15.10 -21.73 4.98
C HIS A 81 15.31 -22.60 3.72
N GLN A 82 16.04 -22.11 2.71
CA GLN A 82 16.45 -22.93 1.56
C GLN A 82 17.32 -24.12 2.00
N GLU A 83 18.32 -23.85 2.82
CA GLU A 83 19.29 -24.83 3.33
C GLU A 83 18.64 -25.90 4.21
N GLU A 84 17.70 -25.50 5.09
CA GLU A 84 16.90 -26.40 5.92
C GLU A 84 16.01 -27.32 5.06
N ASN A 85 15.33 -26.78 4.04
CA ASN A 85 14.52 -27.58 3.12
C ASN A 85 15.37 -28.55 2.29
N ILE A 86 16.52 -28.12 1.78
CA ILE A 86 17.47 -28.98 1.04
C ILE A 86 17.97 -30.11 1.94
N THR A 87 18.39 -29.79 3.16
CA THR A 87 18.86 -30.78 4.14
C THR A 87 17.77 -31.78 4.50
N LYS A 88 16.53 -31.31 4.72
CA LYS A 88 15.37 -32.17 5.01
C LYS A 88 15.06 -33.14 3.86
N ILE A 89 14.99 -32.66 2.62
CA ILE A 89 14.74 -33.51 1.45
C ILE A 89 15.91 -34.48 1.20
N SER A 90 17.16 -34.01 1.30
CA SER A 90 18.35 -34.84 1.15
C SER A 90 18.40 -35.98 2.16
N ALA A 91 18.04 -35.72 3.43
CA ALA A 91 17.98 -36.74 4.48
C ALA A 91 16.80 -37.71 4.32
N VAL A 92 15.59 -37.22 3.99
CA VAL A 92 14.38 -38.06 3.87
C VAL A 92 14.43 -38.96 2.63
N LEU A 93 14.92 -38.45 1.49
CA LEU A 93 14.99 -39.21 0.24
C LEU A 93 16.34 -39.92 0.03
N SER A 94 17.31 -39.73 0.93
CA SER A 94 18.69 -40.28 0.82
C SER A 94 19.41 -39.91 -0.49
N ILE A 95 19.17 -38.71 -1.02
CA ILE A 95 19.76 -38.18 -2.25
C ILE A 95 20.80 -37.09 -1.97
N SER A 96 21.64 -36.77 -2.95
CA SER A 96 22.58 -35.66 -2.85
C SER A 96 21.87 -34.31 -2.66
N ARG A 97 22.52 -33.38 -1.96
CA ARG A 97 22.00 -32.02 -1.73
C ARG A 97 21.73 -31.26 -3.04
N VAL A 98 22.52 -31.53 -4.09
CA VAL A 98 22.31 -30.98 -5.44
C VAL A 98 21.02 -31.53 -6.06
N ALA A 99 20.76 -32.83 -5.93
CA ALA A 99 19.51 -33.45 -6.39
C ALA A 99 18.29 -32.94 -5.61
N ALA A 100 18.41 -32.79 -4.28
CA ALA A 100 17.38 -32.21 -3.43
C ALA A 100 17.03 -30.76 -3.84
N ALA A 101 18.03 -29.93 -4.15
CA ALA A 101 17.82 -28.58 -4.65
C ALA A 101 17.12 -28.56 -6.03
N ILE A 102 17.47 -29.48 -6.93
CA ILE A 102 16.80 -29.62 -8.24
C ILE A 102 15.32 -29.99 -8.06
N LEU A 103 15.00 -30.96 -7.19
CA LEU A 103 13.62 -31.36 -6.89
C LEU A 103 12.82 -30.21 -6.27
N LEU A 104 13.38 -29.54 -5.26
CA LEU A 104 12.71 -28.41 -4.60
C LEU A 104 12.36 -27.30 -5.60
N ARG A 105 13.28 -26.94 -6.51
CA ARG A 105 12.99 -25.95 -7.56
C ARG A 105 11.89 -26.41 -8.51
N HIS A 106 11.90 -27.67 -8.94
CA HIS A 106 10.87 -28.23 -9.83
C HIS A 106 9.46 -28.25 -9.20
N TYR A 107 9.38 -28.38 -7.87
CA TYR A 107 8.12 -28.42 -7.13
C TYR A 107 7.87 -27.15 -6.30
N ASN A 108 8.40 -26.01 -6.75
CA ASN A 108 8.12 -24.68 -6.21
C ASN A 108 8.38 -24.60 -4.68
N TRP A 109 9.51 -25.18 -4.26
CA TRP A 109 9.99 -25.33 -2.88
C TRP A 109 9.03 -26.02 -1.91
N SER A 110 8.00 -26.72 -2.41
CA SER A 110 7.01 -27.43 -1.61
C SER A 110 7.52 -28.81 -1.18
N VAL A 111 8.09 -28.86 0.04
CA VAL A 111 8.57 -30.11 0.67
C VAL A 111 7.54 -31.23 0.68
N SER A 112 6.25 -30.93 0.88
CA SER A 112 5.19 -31.94 0.82
C SER A 112 5.04 -32.52 -0.58
N LYS A 113 4.88 -31.69 -1.62
CA LYS A 113 4.74 -32.15 -3.01
C LYS A 113 5.94 -32.98 -3.48
N VAL A 114 7.16 -32.59 -3.10
CA VAL A 114 8.37 -33.36 -3.42
C VAL A 114 8.26 -34.78 -2.84
N ASN A 115 7.88 -34.91 -1.57
CA ASN A 115 7.72 -36.21 -0.93
C ASN A 115 6.56 -37.02 -1.55
N ASP A 116 5.40 -36.40 -1.71
CA ASP A 116 4.17 -37.04 -2.22
C ASP A 116 4.39 -37.64 -3.62
N GLU A 117 5.03 -36.88 -4.52
CA GLU A 117 5.33 -37.34 -5.90
C GLU A 117 6.49 -38.34 -5.94
N TRP A 118 7.54 -38.14 -5.13
CA TRP A 118 8.68 -39.07 -5.08
C TRP A 118 8.29 -40.45 -4.55
N PHE A 119 7.50 -40.50 -3.47
CA PHE A 119 7.01 -41.77 -2.92
C PHE A 119 5.90 -42.41 -3.77
N ALA A 120 5.30 -41.68 -4.71
CA ALA A 120 4.37 -42.23 -5.69
C ALA A 120 5.09 -42.89 -6.88
N ASP A 121 6.10 -42.23 -7.47
CA ASP A 121 6.83 -42.73 -8.65
C ASP A 121 8.23 -42.10 -8.79
N GLU A 122 9.20 -42.65 -8.06
CA GLU A 122 10.60 -42.21 -8.03
C GLU A 122 11.26 -42.20 -9.42
N GLU A 123 10.99 -43.20 -10.28
CA GLU A 123 11.60 -43.31 -11.61
C GLU A 123 11.08 -42.19 -12.54
N LYS A 124 9.76 -41.97 -12.56
CA LYS A 124 9.14 -40.89 -13.32
C LYS A 124 9.60 -39.51 -12.84
N VAL A 125 9.70 -39.29 -11.53
CA VAL A 125 10.23 -38.03 -10.99
C VAL A 125 11.67 -37.83 -11.43
N ARG A 126 12.56 -38.81 -11.21
CA ARG A 126 13.95 -38.78 -11.67
C ARG A 126 14.07 -38.43 -13.15
N LYS A 127 13.31 -39.11 -14.01
CA LYS A 127 13.29 -38.87 -15.46
C LYS A 127 12.81 -37.46 -15.83
N THR A 128 11.78 -36.95 -15.15
CA THR A 128 11.21 -35.62 -15.38
C THR A 128 12.19 -34.51 -14.99
N VAL A 129 12.81 -34.64 -13.81
CA VAL A 129 13.81 -33.68 -13.34
C VAL A 129 15.21 -33.93 -13.89
N GLY A 130 15.43 -34.98 -14.67
CA GLY A 130 16.71 -35.31 -15.31
C GLY A 130 17.81 -35.75 -14.34
N LEU A 131 17.43 -36.35 -13.22
CA LEU A 131 18.34 -36.98 -12.26
C LEU A 131 18.59 -38.42 -12.68
N LEU A 132 19.84 -38.76 -12.97
CA LEU A 132 20.27 -40.12 -13.30
C LEU A 132 20.74 -40.84 -12.04
N GLU A 133 20.39 -42.12 -11.89
CA GLU A 133 20.81 -42.94 -10.73
C GLU A 133 22.31 -43.22 -10.71
N ASN A 134 22.89 -43.44 -11.89
CA ASN A 134 24.29 -43.80 -12.05
C ASN A 134 24.99 -42.75 -12.92
N HIS A 135 26.13 -42.25 -12.44
CA HIS A 135 27.04 -41.48 -13.26
C HIS A 135 27.62 -42.39 -14.36
N ILE A 136 27.43 -42.01 -15.62
CA ILE A 136 28.11 -42.68 -16.73
C ILE A 136 29.58 -42.21 -16.71
N PRO A 137 30.55 -43.13 -16.50
CA PRO A 137 31.96 -42.73 -16.47
C PRO A 137 32.39 -42.24 -17.86
N VAL A 138 33.12 -41.13 -17.89
CA VAL A 138 33.74 -40.60 -19.10
C VAL A 138 34.77 -41.63 -19.61
N PRO A 139 34.88 -41.87 -20.94
CA PRO A 139 35.84 -42.83 -21.49
C PRO A 139 37.29 -42.52 -21.06
N ASP A 140 38.05 -43.55 -20.69
CA ASP A 140 39.46 -43.46 -20.31
C ASP A 140 40.35 -43.29 -21.57
N ALA A 141 40.26 -42.11 -22.17
CA ALA A 141 41.00 -41.71 -23.36
C ALA A 141 41.75 -40.41 -23.06
N LYS A 142 43.07 -40.37 -23.34
CA LYS A 142 43.94 -39.22 -22.98
C LYS A 142 43.44 -37.87 -23.45
N GLU A 143 42.77 -37.85 -24.60
CA GLU A 143 42.18 -36.68 -25.24
C GLU A 143 40.77 -37.03 -25.74
N LEU A 144 39.88 -36.05 -25.74
CA LEU A 144 38.51 -36.15 -26.22
C LEU A 144 38.18 -34.95 -27.11
N THR A 145 37.37 -35.17 -28.16
CA THR A 145 36.85 -34.11 -29.02
C THR A 145 35.57 -33.54 -28.43
N CYS A 146 35.48 -32.21 -28.33
CA CYS A 146 34.31 -31.52 -27.82
C CYS A 146 33.17 -31.51 -28.85
N GLY A 147 31.97 -31.98 -28.47
CA GLY A 147 30.79 -32.03 -29.36
C GLY A 147 30.18 -30.68 -29.75
N ILE A 148 30.74 -29.55 -29.32
CA ILE A 148 30.25 -28.19 -29.61
C ILE A 148 31.21 -27.43 -30.54
N CYS A 149 32.50 -27.35 -30.18
CA CYS A 149 33.52 -26.66 -31.00
C CYS A 149 34.30 -27.58 -31.93
N PHE A 150 34.13 -28.91 -31.81
CA PHE A 150 34.84 -29.94 -32.58
C PHE A 150 36.38 -29.94 -32.43
N GLU A 151 36.92 -29.22 -31.46
CA GLU A 151 38.33 -29.26 -31.08
C GLU A 151 38.63 -30.39 -30.09
N THR A 152 39.87 -30.88 -30.11
CA THR A 152 40.37 -31.93 -29.21
C THR A 152 41.06 -31.32 -28.00
N TYR A 153 40.71 -31.83 -26.81
CA TYR A 153 41.26 -31.37 -25.53
C TYR A 153 41.70 -32.55 -24.66
N PRO A 154 42.69 -32.35 -23.78
CA PRO A 154 43.02 -33.30 -22.71
C PRO A 154 41.86 -33.43 -21.70
N LEU A 155 41.77 -34.59 -21.04
CA LEU A 155 40.69 -34.92 -20.08
C LEU A 155 40.46 -33.87 -18.98
N ASP A 156 41.51 -33.21 -18.49
CA ASP A 156 41.44 -32.19 -17.42
C ASP A 156 40.70 -30.92 -17.86
N ARG A 157 40.60 -30.68 -19.18
CA ARG A 157 39.86 -29.58 -19.80
C ARG A 157 38.49 -29.97 -20.31
N MET A 158 38.06 -31.21 -20.07
CA MET A 158 36.74 -31.73 -20.43
C MET A 158 35.87 -31.85 -19.18
N CYS A 159 34.58 -31.58 -19.33
CA CYS A 159 33.59 -31.70 -18.28
C CYS A 159 32.32 -32.34 -18.81
N ALA A 160 31.66 -33.12 -17.97
CA ALA A 160 30.37 -33.74 -18.25
C ALA A 160 29.42 -33.50 -17.06
N ALA A 161 28.12 -33.48 -17.35
CA ALA A 161 27.07 -33.65 -16.35
C ALA A 161 26.92 -35.15 -16.00
N ALA A 162 25.91 -35.51 -15.20
CA ALA A 162 25.69 -36.90 -14.77
C ALA A 162 25.55 -37.92 -15.93
N CYS A 163 25.16 -37.46 -17.13
CA CYS A 163 25.04 -38.24 -18.36
C CYS A 163 26.36 -38.65 -19.03
N GLY A 164 27.51 -38.13 -18.59
CA GLY A 164 28.80 -38.48 -19.17
C GLY A 164 29.14 -37.81 -20.52
N HIS A 165 28.22 -37.03 -21.13
CA HIS A 165 28.48 -36.28 -22.37
C HIS A 165 29.59 -35.22 -22.16
N PRO A 166 30.76 -35.34 -22.82
CA PRO A 166 31.92 -34.52 -22.52
C PRO A 166 32.00 -33.30 -23.45
N PHE A 167 32.11 -32.10 -22.87
CA PHE A 167 32.36 -30.85 -23.58
C PHE A 167 33.53 -30.11 -22.92
N CYS A 168 34.25 -29.28 -23.67
CA CYS A 168 35.38 -28.54 -23.10
C CYS A 168 34.90 -27.46 -22.12
N VAL A 169 35.75 -27.09 -21.17
CA VAL A 169 35.46 -26.05 -20.15
C VAL A 169 35.01 -24.74 -20.78
N ILE A 170 35.57 -24.35 -21.94
CA ILE A 170 35.24 -23.11 -22.64
C ILE A 170 33.80 -23.13 -23.18
N CYS A 171 33.37 -24.23 -23.80
CA CYS A 171 31.99 -24.38 -24.28
C CYS A 171 30.99 -24.43 -23.12
N TRP A 172 31.33 -25.08 -22.01
CA TRP A 172 30.51 -25.03 -20.80
C TRP A 172 30.40 -23.62 -20.20
N GLN A 173 31.51 -22.87 -20.17
CA GLN A 173 31.54 -21.48 -19.71
C GLN A 173 30.64 -20.59 -20.57
N GLY A 174 30.74 -20.69 -21.90
CA GLY A 174 29.85 -19.99 -22.82
C GLY A 174 28.38 -20.36 -22.59
N TYR A 175 28.07 -21.66 -22.55
CA TYR A 175 26.69 -22.15 -22.35
C TYR A 175 26.07 -21.69 -21.03
N ILE A 176 26.80 -21.80 -19.92
CA ILE A 176 26.33 -21.35 -18.60
C ILE A 176 26.19 -19.83 -18.57
N SER A 177 27.15 -19.09 -19.14
CA SER A 177 27.09 -17.63 -19.19
C SER A 177 25.88 -17.16 -20.02
N THR A 178 25.63 -17.71 -21.21
CA THR A 178 24.43 -17.41 -22.00
C THR A 178 23.16 -17.71 -21.21
N ALA A 179 23.02 -18.92 -20.67
CA ALA A 179 21.81 -19.29 -19.92
C ALA A 179 21.55 -18.41 -18.69
N VAL A 180 22.60 -17.99 -17.97
CA VAL A 180 22.47 -17.08 -16.82
C VAL A 180 22.10 -15.67 -17.24
N ASN A 181 22.59 -15.19 -18.39
CA ASN A 181 22.23 -13.86 -18.91
C ASN A 181 20.83 -13.84 -19.57
N ASP A 182 20.34 -14.98 -20.08
CA ASP A 182 18.97 -15.16 -20.56
C ASP A 182 17.93 -15.14 -19.42
N GLY A 183 18.34 -15.42 -18.17
CA GLY A 183 17.55 -15.17 -16.96
C GLY A 183 17.31 -16.40 -16.06
N PRO A 184 16.22 -16.43 -15.26
CA PRO A 184 15.96 -17.47 -14.26
C PRO A 184 15.87 -18.91 -14.80
N GLY A 185 15.67 -19.10 -16.11
CA GLY A 185 15.67 -20.41 -16.77
C GLY A 185 16.96 -21.23 -16.54
N CYS A 186 18.09 -20.57 -16.24
CA CYS A 186 19.34 -21.24 -15.85
C CYS A 186 19.22 -22.15 -14.61
N LEU A 187 18.17 -21.98 -13.78
CA LEU A 187 17.92 -22.86 -12.62
C LEU A 187 17.47 -24.28 -13.02
N MET A 188 16.98 -24.46 -14.25
CA MET A 188 16.55 -25.75 -14.81
C MET A 188 17.46 -26.21 -15.97
N LEU A 189 18.70 -25.72 -16.02
CA LEU A 189 19.66 -25.97 -17.08
C LEU A 189 19.90 -27.48 -17.31
N ARG A 190 20.01 -27.86 -18.59
CA ARG A 190 20.16 -29.23 -19.05
C ARG A 190 21.55 -29.47 -19.67
N CYS A 191 21.84 -30.70 -20.01
CA CYS A 191 22.98 -31.06 -20.83
C CYS A 191 22.93 -30.30 -22.19
N PRO A 192 24.07 -29.78 -22.71
CA PRO A 192 24.14 -29.17 -24.03
C PRO A 192 23.78 -30.10 -25.19
N ASP A 193 23.84 -31.41 -24.98
CA ASP A 193 23.36 -32.39 -25.96
C ASP A 193 21.82 -32.31 -26.10
N PRO A 194 21.26 -31.99 -27.29
CA PRO A 194 19.82 -31.79 -27.48
C PRO A 194 18.94 -33.01 -27.19
N SER A 195 19.51 -34.22 -27.19
CA SER A 195 18.78 -35.46 -26.87
C SER A 195 18.79 -35.80 -25.38
N CYS A 196 19.56 -35.06 -24.57
CA CYS A 196 19.85 -35.41 -23.19
C CYS A 196 19.12 -34.53 -22.16
N GLY A 197 18.13 -35.09 -21.49
CA GLY A 197 17.39 -34.42 -20.41
C GLY A 197 18.16 -34.26 -19.09
N ALA A 198 19.42 -34.68 -18.99
CA ALA A 198 20.16 -34.67 -17.72
C ALA A 198 20.31 -33.25 -17.15
N ALA A 199 20.02 -33.09 -15.85
CA ALA A 199 20.10 -31.80 -15.18
C ALA A 199 21.54 -31.36 -14.92
N VAL A 200 21.78 -30.04 -14.99
CA VAL A 200 23.02 -29.41 -14.56
C VAL A 200 22.85 -28.88 -13.14
N GLY A 201 23.68 -29.41 -12.23
CA GLY A 201 23.68 -29.04 -10.82
C GLY A 201 24.38 -27.71 -10.53
N GLN A 202 24.05 -27.14 -9.36
CA GLN A 202 24.68 -25.91 -8.85
C GLN A 202 26.19 -26.09 -8.61
N ASP A 203 26.65 -27.31 -8.30
CA ASP A 203 28.05 -27.68 -8.19
C ASP A 203 28.82 -27.40 -9.48
N MET A 204 28.25 -27.73 -10.64
CA MET A 204 28.90 -27.54 -11.92
C MET A 204 28.88 -26.07 -12.37
N VAL A 205 27.80 -25.34 -12.09
CA VAL A 205 27.72 -23.88 -12.28
C VAL A 205 28.76 -23.17 -11.39
N ASN A 206 28.81 -23.50 -10.10
CA ASN A 206 29.79 -22.94 -9.15
C ASN A 206 31.24 -23.26 -9.53
N ARG A 207 31.50 -24.40 -10.18
CA ARG A 207 32.83 -24.79 -10.67
C ARG A 207 33.23 -24.02 -11.93
N LEU A 208 32.33 -23.89 -12.92
CA LEU A 208 32.70 -23.47 -14.27
C LEU A 208 32.42 -21.99 -14.56
N ALA A 209 31.36 -21.39 -13.99
CA ALA A 209 30.94 -20.02 -14.30
C ALA A 209 31.96 -18.94 -13.88
N SER A 210 31.79 -17.72 -14.40
CA SER A 210 32.51 -16.52 -13.96
C SER A 210 32.08 -16.09 -12.54
N LYS A 211 32.75 -15.10 -11.93
CA LYS A 211 32.32 -14.56 -10.63
C LYS A 211 30.94 -13.91 -10.74
N ASP A 212 30.77 -13.05 -11.75
CA ASP A 212 29.55 -12.27 -11.97
C ASP A 212 28.36 -13.17 -12.32
N ASP A 213 28.58 -14.22 -13.11
CA ASP A 213 27.52 -15.19 -13.43
C ASP A 213 27.14 -16.06 -12.21
N LYS A 214 28.06 -16.35 -11.28
CA LYS A 214 27.72 -17.01 -9.99
C LYS A 214 26.87 -16.09 -9.11
N GLU A 215 27.18 -14.80 -9.05
CA GLU A 215 26.39 -13.83 -8.29
C GLU A 215 24.97 -13.71 -8.86
N LYS A 216 24.82 -13.63 -10.20
CA LYS A 216 23.51 -13.68 -10.88
C LYS A 216 22.77 -15.00 -10.62
N TYR A 217 23.41 -16.15 -10.82
CA TYR A 217 22.82 -17.46 -10.58
C TYR A 217 22.34 -17.62 -9.13
N ASN A 218 23.16 -17.20 -8.16
CA ASN A 218 22.81 -17.25 -6.75
C ASN A 218 21.64 -16.31 -6.40
N ARG A 219 21.54 -15.14 -7.05
CA ARG A 219 20.37 -14.27 -6.93
C ARG A 219 19.11 -14.93 -7.47
N TYR A 220 19.14 -15.52 -8.68
CA TYR A 220 17.99 -16.28 -9.20
C TYR A 220 17.63 -17.46 -8.30
N PHE A 221 18.62 -18.20 -7.82
CA PHE A 221 18.43 -19.35 -6.93
C PHE A 221 17.73 -18.93 -5.64
N LEU A 222 18.18 -17.86 -4.99
CA LEU A 222 17.52 -17.28 -3.82
C LEU A 222 16.08 -16.85 -4.13
N ARG A 223 15.89 -16.12 -5.24
CA ARG A 223 14.58 -15.60 -5.66
C ARG A 223 13.53 -16.67 -5.90
N SER A 224 13.93 -17.82 -6.42
CA SER A 224 13.04 -18.96 -6.66
C SER A 224 12.33 -19.50 -5.40
N PHE A 225 12.85 -19.25 -4.19
CA PHE A 225 12.19 -19.67 -2.94
C PHE A 225 10.88 -18.89 -2.67
N ILE A 226 10.83 -17.64 -3.12
CA ILE A 226 9.75 -16.70 -2.81
C ILE A 226 8.79 -16.55 -4.00
N GLU A 227 9.31 -16.50 -5.23
CA GLU A 227 8.53 -16.13 -6.43
C GLU A 227 7.34 -17.06 -6.71
N ASP A 228 7.42 -18.34 -6.32
CA ASP A 228 6.34 -19.33 -6.49
C ASP A 228 5.49 -19.58 -5.23
N ASN A 229 5.81 -18.94 -4.09
CA ASN A 229 5.16 -19.22 -2.81
C ASN A 229 4.05 -18.20 -2.51
N ARG A 230 2.81 -18.70 -2.42
CA ARG A 230 1.58 -17.94 -2.18
C ARG A 230 1.58 -17.07 -0.92
N LYS A 231 2.36 -17.40 0.10
CA LYS A 231 2.42 -16.64 1.36
C LYS A 231 3.57 -15.64 1.41
N THR A 232 4.52 -15.70 0.48
CA THR A 232 5.72 -14.85 0.49
C THR A 232 5.85 -14.02 -0.79
N LYS A 233 6.16 -12.74 -0.68
CA LYS A 233 6.44 -11.88 -1.84
C LYS A 233 7.70 -11.05 -1.61
N TRP A 234 8.45 -10.79 -2.68
CA TRP A 234 9.53 -9.79 -2.66
C TRP A 234 8.96 -8.40 -2.42
N CYS A 235 9.71 -7.55 -1.73
CA CYS A 235 9.42 -6.12 -1.69
C CYS A 235 9.52 -5.54 -3.11
N PRO A 236 8.54 -4.76 -3.60
CA PRO A 236 8.57 -4.18 -4.95
C PRO A 236 9.52 -2.97 -5.07
N ALA A 237 10.14 -2.52 -3.97
CA ALA A 237 11.06 -1.38 -3.98
C ALA A 237 12.33 -1.68 -4.81
N PRO A 238 12.75 -0.79 -5.73
CA PRO A 238 13.99 -0.98 -6.50
C PRO A 238 15.21 -1.16 -5.59
N GLY A 239 16.00 -2.22 -5.86
CA GLY A 239 17.20 -2.53 -5.07
C GLY A 239 16.95 -3.09 -3.67
N CYS A 240 15.72 -3.55 -3.37
CA CYS A 240 15.36 -4.15 -2.09
C CYS A 240 15.34 -5.69 -2.17
N ASP A 241 16.28 -6.35 -1.47
CA ASP A 241 16.37 -7.81 -1.38
C ASP A 241 15.70 -8.38 -0.10
N TYR A 242 14.68 -7.69 0.42
CA TYR A 242 13.82 -8.21 1.50
C TYR A 242 12.55 -8.87 0.93
N ALA A 243 12.13 -9.98 1.53
CA ALA A 243 10.82 -10.59 1.28
C ALA A 243 9.89 -10.43 2.49
N VAL A 244 8.60 -10.61 2.26
CA VAL A 244 7.54 -10.53 3.27
C VAL A 244 6.78 -11.84 3.26
N ASP A 245 6.66 -12.51 4.41
CA ASP A 245 5.79 -13.66 4.64
C ASP A 245 4.50 -13.20 5.33
N PHE A 246 3.35 -13.41 4.72
CA PHE A 246 2.07 -12.83 5.13
C PHE A 246 1.08 -13.88 5.66
N ILE A 247 0.51 -13.57 6.82
CA ILE A 247 -0.48 -14.36 7.53
C ILE A 247 -1.88 -13.91 7.09
N VAL A 248 -2.48 -14.71 6.22
CA VAL A 248 -3.85 -14.49 5.71
C VAL A 248 -4.87 -14.53 6.85
N GLY A 249 -5.81 -13.57 6.86
CA GLY A 249 -6.96 -13.55 7.79
C GLY A 249 -7.26 -12.19 8.45
N SER A 250 -6.47 -11.15 8.18
CA SER A 250 -6.36 -9.99 9.08
C SER A 250 -7.06 -8.69 8.66
N GLY A 251 -7.70 -8.64 7.48
CA GLY A 251 -8.42 -7.47 6.97
C GLY A 251 -7.55 -6.30 6.51
N ASN A 252 -6.44 -6.01 7.21
CA ASN A 252 -5.43 -5.06 6.76
C ASN A 252 -4.36 -5.76 5.89
N TYR A 253 -4.21 -5.30 4.66
CA TYR A 253 -3.25 -5.82 3.68
C TYR A 253 -2.04 -4.89 3.45
N ASP A 254 -1.99 -3.70 4.08
CA ASP A 254 -0.85 -2.80 3.94
C ASP A 254 0.36 -3.33 4.74
N VAL A 255 1.48 -3.45 4.04
CA VAL A 255 2.75 -3.99 4.52
C VAL A 255 3.81 -2.90 4.43
N THR A 256 4.62 -2.73 5.47
CA THR A 256 5.80 -1.85 5.47
C THR A 256 7.07 -2.68 5.57
N CYS A 257 7.93 -2.58 4.56
CA CYS A 257 9.20 -3.29 4.52
C CYS A 257 10.27 -2.61 5.40
N ARG A 258 11.37 -3.33 5.72
CA ARG A 258 12.52 -2.77 6.46
C ARG A 258 13.22 -1.63 5.70
N CYS A 259 13.06 -1.56 4.37
CA CYS A 259 13.51 -0.42 3.55
C CYS A 259 12.56 0.81 3.60
N ALA A 260 11.60 0.84 4.53
CA ALA A 260 10.55 1.85 4.68
C ALA A 260 9.56 1.98 3.50
N HIS A 261 9.66 1.13 2.47
CA HIS A 261 8.65 1.07 1.42
C HIS A 261 7.37 0.37 1.90
N SER A 262 6.23 1.04 1.75
CA SER A 262 4.91 0.51 2.12
C SER A 262 4.06 0.22 0.89
N PHE A 263 3.58 -1.01 0.78
CA PHE A 263 2.81 -1.52 -0.35
C PHE A 263 1.63 -2.39 0.13
N CYS A 264 0.59 -2.51 -0.68
CA CYS A 264 -0.52 -3.41 -0.41
C CYS A 264 -0.15 -4.84 -0.83
N TRP A 265 -0.29 -5.80 0.08
CA TRP A 265 -0.01 -7.22 -0.17
C TRP A 265 -0.80 -7.79 -1.36
N ASN A 266 -2.03 -7.34 -1.57
CA ASN A 266 -2.95 -7.92 -2.55
C ASN A 266 -2.61 -7.50 -3.99
N CYS A 267 -2.48 -6.20 -4.26
CA CYS A 267 -2.25 -5.66 -5.60
C CYS A 267 -0.80 -5.22 -5.87
N VAL A 268 0.07 -5.17 -4.85
CA VAL A 268 1.49 -4.74 -4.94
C VAL A 268 1.69 -3.24 -5.23
N GLU A 269 0.61 -2.49 -5.42
CA GLU A 269 0.62 -1.02 -5.45
C GLU A 269 1.02 -0.40 -4.10
N GLU A 270 1.30 0.91 -4.09
CA GLU A 270 1.52 1.68 -2.85
C GLU A 270 0.41 1.42 -1.82
N ALA A 271 0.80 1.30 -0.54
CA ALA A 271 -0.11 1.10 0.58
C ALA A 271 -1.29 2.09 0.52
N HIS A 272 -2.52 1.58 0.54
CA HIS A 272 -3.69 2.33 0.11
C HIS A 272 -4.90 2.24 1.05
N ARG A 273 -4.77 1.63 2.23
CA ARG A 273 -5.77 1.71 3.30
C ARG A 273 -6.10 3.19 3.58
N PRO A 274 -7.38 3.60 3.64
CA PRO A 274 -8.59 2.79 3.81
C PRO A 274 -9.29 2.30 2.52
N VAL A 275 -8.74 2.59 1.33
CA VAL A 275 -9.41 2.32 0.05
C VAL A 275 -9.15 0.88 -0.41
N ASP A 276 -10.09 0.26 -1.11
CA ASP A 276 -9.97 -1.10 -1.64
C ASP A 276 -9.13 -1.17 -2.94
N CYS A 277 -8.58 -2.35 -3.24
CA CYS A 277 -7.75 -2.56 -4.43
C CYS A 277 -8.50 -2.31 -5.75
N GLY A 278 -9.81 -2.55 -5.81
CA GLY A 278 -10.63 -2.37 -7.01
C GLY A 278 -10.80 -0.89 -7.36
N THR A 279 -11.08 -0.04 -6.37
CA THR A 279 -11.13 1.42 -6.51
C THR A 279 -9.75 2.00 -6.89
N VAL A 280 -8.68 1.51 -6.27
CA VAL A 280 -7.30 1.89 -6.62
C VAL A 280 -6.95 1.53 -8.07
N SER A 281 -7.27 0.31 -8.51
CA SER A 281 -7.03 -0.16 -9.88
C SER A 281 -7.79 0.70 -10.91
N LYS A 282 -9.08 1.00 -10.67
CA LYS A 282 -9.87 1.91 -11.52
C LYS A 282 -9.23 3.29 -11.63
N TRP A 283 -8.77 3.85 -10.51
CA TRP A 283 -8.13 5.17 -10.48
C TRP A 283 -6.81 5.20 -11.27
N ILE A 284 -5.93 4.22 -11.05
CA ILE A 284 -4.66 4.10 -11.78
C ILE A 284 -4.90 3.93 -13.29
N MET A 285 -5.86 3.08 -13.67
CA MET A 285 -6.23 2.88 -15.08
C MET A 285 -6.76 4.17 -15.71
N LYS A 286 -7.62 4.93 -15.01
CA LYS A 286 -8.12 6.23 -15.49
C LYS A 286 -6.98 7.24 -15.65
N ASN A 287 -6.09 7.35 -14.67
CA ASN A 287 -4.94 8.26 -14.74
C ASN A 287 -4.02 7.93 -15.92
N SER A 288 -3.80 6.63 -16.20
CA SER A 288 -3.01 6.20 -17.37
C SER A 288 -3.67 6.60 -18.70
N ALA A 289 -5.00 6.49 -18.80
CA ALA A 289 -5.75 6.86 -20.01
C ALA A 289 -5.81 8.39 -20.23
N GLU A 290 -5.85 9.17 -19.15
CA GLU A 290 -5.97 10.64 -19.18
C GLU A 290 -4.60 11.35 -19.16
N SER A 291 -3.51 10.65 -19.45
CA SER A 291 -2.14 11.10 -19.12
C SER A 291 -1.68 12.39 -19.81
N GLU A 292 -2.19 12.69 -21.00
CA GLU A 292 -1.95 13.98 -21.68
C GLU A 292 -2.65 15.15 -20.95
N ASN A 293 -3.88 14.93 -20.47
CA ASN A 293 -4.63 15.89 -19.66
C ASN A 293 -3.93 16.14 -18.30
N MET A 294 -3.37 15.09 -17.68
CA MET A 294 -2.66 15.20 -16.39
C MET A 294 -1.51 16.21 -16.42
N ASN A 295 -0.70 16.19 -17.49
CA ASN A 295 0.46 17.09 -17.62
C ASN A 295 0.06 18.56 -17.83
N TRP A 296 -1.08 18.81 -18.49
CA TRP A 296 -1.63 20.16 -18.65
C TRP A 296 -2.20 20.71 -17.33
N ILE A 297 -2.87 19.85 -16.55
CA ILE A 297 -3.42 20.18 -15.23
C ILE A 297 -2.31 20.50 -14.21
N LEU A 298 -1.22 19.73 -14.21
CA LEU A 298 -0.11 19.84 -13.23
C LEU A 298 0.92 20.95 -13.56
N ALA A 299 0.49 22.11 -14.03
CA ALA A 299 1.36 23.25 -14.21
C ALA A 299 2.07 23.63 -12.88
N ASN A 300 3.40 23.47 -12.83
CA ASN A 300 4.22 23.59 -11.60
C ASN A 300 4.22 24.98 -10.94
N SER A 301 3.63 25.99 -11.59
CA SER A 301 3.43 27.32 -11.01
C SER A 301 1.99 27.78 -11.16
N LYS A 302 1.41 28.30 -10.08
CA LYS A 302 0.08 28.94 -10.07
C LYS A 302 0.26 30.44 -9.77
N PRO A 303 -0.50 31.35 -10.41
CA PRO A 303 -0.41 32.77 -10.14
C PRO A 303 -1.03 33.13 -8.79
N CYS A 304 -0.40 34.01 -8.01
CA CYS A 304 -0.97 34.53 -6.77
C CYS A 304 -2.36 35.13 -7.03
N PRO A 305 -3.42 34.74 -6.29
CA PRO A 305 -4.79 35.25 -6.53
C PRO A 305 -4.86 36.78 -6.45
N LYS A 306 -4.12 37.41 -5.52
CA LYS A 306 -4.13 38.86 -5.26
C LYS A 306 -3.25 39.67 -6.22
N CYS A 307 -1.99 39.25 -6.46
CA CYS A 307 -1.02 40.05 -7.23
C CYS A 307 -0.58 39.44 -8.57
N LYS A 308 -1.15 38.29 -8.94
CA LYS A 308 -0.90 37.52 -10.19
C LYS A 308 0.55 37.09 -10.48
N ARG A 309 1.51 37.40 -9.59
CA ARG A 309 2.90 36.90 -9.64
C ARG A 309 2.88 35.37 -9.67
N PRO A 310 3.60 34.69 -10.59
CA PRO A 310 3.72 33.24 -10.58
C PRO A 310 4.42 32.77 -9.31
N ILE A 311 3.88 31.71 -8.69
CA ILE A 311 4.44 31.07 -7.50
C ILE A 311 4.67 29.59 -7.83
N GLU A 312 5.90 29.13 -7.65
CA GLU A 312 6.27 27.72 -7.67
C GLU A 312 6.10 27.13 -6.25
N LYS A 313 5.58 25.90 -6.15
CA LYS A 313 5.36 25.26 -4.84
C LYS A 313 6.62 24.55 -4.36
N ASN A 314 7.38 25.20 -3.49
CA ASN A 314 8.61 24.65 -2.88
C ASN A 314 8.41 24.04 -1.47
N GLN A 315 7.23 24.17 -0.85
CA GLN A 315 6.93 23.71 0.53
C GLN A 315 5.85 22.61 0.57
N GLY A 316 5.82 21.83 1.66
CA GLY A 316 4.91 20.70 1.87
C GLY A 316 3.49 21.08 2.31
N CYS A 317 3.33 22.19 3.02
CA CYS A 317 2.02 22.70 3.45
C CYS A 317 1.18 23.24 2.26
N MET A 318 -0.15 23.25 2.40
CA MET A 318 -1.07 23.90 1.45
C MET A 318 -1.25 25.39 1.72
N HIS A 319 -0.84 25.87 2.91
CA HIS A 319 -0.85 27.27 3.28
C HIS A 319 0.33 28.02 2.63
N ILE A 320 0.04 28.80 1.59
CA ILE A 320 1.05 29.58 0.87
C ILE A 320 0.95 31.05 1.27
N THR A 321 2.06 31.61 1.72
CA THR A 321 2.23 33.04 2.01
C THR A 321 3.00 33.69 0.85
N CYS A 322 2.37 34.60 0.10
CA CYS A 322 3.00 35.23 -1.06
C CYS A 322 4.19 36.12 -0.66
N THR A 323 5.30 36.03 -1.41
CA THR A 323 6.52 36.81 -1.14
C THR A 323 6.26 38.33 -1.12
N PRO A 324 7.03 39.10 -0.32
CA PRO A 324 6.94 40.55 -0.31
C PRO A 324 7.02 41.19 -1.72
N PRO A 325 6.33 42.32 -1.96
CA PRO A 325 5.54 43.09 -0.99
C PRO A 325 4.12 42.56 -0.73
N CYS A 326 3.67 41.48 -1.39
CA CYS A 326 2.26 41.09 -1.39
C CYS A 326 1.76 40.51 -0.05
N LYS A 327 2.51 39.57 0.56
CA LYS A 327 2.21 38.92 1.85
C LYS A 327 0.81 38.29 1.98
N PHE A 328 0.10 38.06 0.87
CA PHE A 328 -1.24 37.45 0.90
C PHE A 328 -1.15 35.94 1.19
N GLU A 329 -2.03 35.46 2.06
CA GLU A 329 -2.09 34.06 2.51
C GLU A 329 -3.28 33.35 1.89
N PHE A 330 -3.02 32.24 1.20
CA PHE A 330 -4.02 31.53 0.40
C PHE A 330 -3.75 30.02 0.34
N CYS A 331 -4.79 29.26 0.00
CA CYS A 331 -4.69 27.81 -0.19
C CYS A 331 -4.20 27.47 -1.60
N TRP A 332 -3.19 26.60 -1.72
CA TRP A 332 -2.63 26.19 -3.02
C TRP A 332 -3.64 25.48 -3.95
N LEU A 333 -4.64 24.79 -3.37
CA LEU A 333 -5.62 24.02 -4.14
C LEU A 333 -6.66 24.93 -4.81
N CYS A 334 -7.46 25.65 -4.02
CA CYS A 334 -8.56 26.48 -4.52
C CYS A 334 -8.18 27.94 -4.84
N LEU A 335 -6.99 28.40 -4.45
CA LEU A 335 -6.55 29.80 -4.53
C LEU A 335 -7.40 30.82 -3.72
N GLY A 336 -8.33 30.34 -2.87
CA GLY A 336 -9.10 31.15 -1.92
C GLY A 336 -8.26 31.63 -0.73
N ALA A 337 -8.77 32.62 0.02
CA ALA A 337 -8.04 33.20 1.14
C ALA A 337 -7.86 32.20 2.28
N TRP A 338 -6.68 32.19 2.93
CA TRP A 338 -6.43 31.25 4.02
C TRP A 338 -7.31 31.53 5.25
N SER A 339 -7.67 32.80 5.47
CA SER A 339 -8.62 33.22 6.52
C SER A 339 -10.02 32.63 6.36
N GLU A 340 -10.41 32.22 5.16
CA GLU A 340 -11.72 31.60 4.86
C GLU A 340 -11.69 30.07 5.03
N HIS A 341 -10.54 29.48 5.36
CA HIS A 341 -10.39 28.05 5.65
C HIS A 341 -10.56 27.76 7.15
N GLY A 342 -11.65 28.29 7.75
CA GLY A 342 -11.97 28.16 9.18
C GLY A 342 -13.47 27.92 9.44
N GLU A 343 -13.81 27.59 10.69
CA GLU A 343 -15.15 27.12 11.09
C GLU A 343 -16.31 28.06 10.69
N ARG A 344 -16.08 29.39 10.65
CA ARG A 344 -17.12 30.40 10.37
C ARG A 344 -17.61 30.49 8.92
N THR A 345 -16.91 29.90 7.95
CA THR A 345 -17.17 30.07 6.50
C THR A 345 -17.52 28.77 5.77
N GLY A 346 -17.83 27.70 6.52
CA GLY A 346 -17.93 26.34 5.97
C GLY A 346 -16.56 25.64 5.83
N GLY A 347 -15.47 26.27 6.26
CA GLY A 347 -14.16 25.66 6.50
C GLY A 347 -13.50 24.97 5.31
N PHE A 348 -12.54 24.08 5.63
CA PHE A 348 -11.90 23.19 4.65
C PHE A 348 -12.91 22.31 3.88
N TYR A 349 -14.09 22.07 4.46
CA TYR A 349 -15.22 21.34 3.88
C TYR A 349 -15.83 21.99 2.62
N ALA A 350 -15.64 23.31 2.42
CA ALA A 350 -15.94 23.95 1.14
C ALA A 350 -14.83 23.77 0.08
N CYS A 351 -13.60 23.45 0.49
CA CYS A 351 -12.43 23.35 -0.39
C CYS A 351 -12.21 21.94 -0.96
N ASN A 352 -12.64 20.87 -0.27
CA ASN A 352 -12.54 19.49 -0.77
C ASN A 352 -13.75 19.05 -1.60
N ARG A 353 -14.95 19.59 -1.33
CA ARG A 353 -16.20 19.33 -2.08
C ARG A 353 -16.07 19.69 -3.56
N TYR A 354 -16.64 18.84 -4.42
CA TYR A 354 -16.92 19.17 -5.83
C TYR A 354 -18.37 19.62 -5.98
N GLU A 355 -18.58 20.87 -6.41
CA GLU A 355 -19.88 21.42 -6.79
C GLU A 355 -19.99 21.43 -8.32
N ALA A 356 -20.97 20.71 -8.87
CA ALA A 356 -21.26 20.75 -10.29
C ALA A 356 -22.00 22.05 -10.65
N ALA A 357 -21.71 22.61 -11.83
CA ALA A 357 -22.46 23.75 -12.35
C ALA A 357 -23.96 23.39 -12.47
N LYS A 358 -24.84 24.23 -11.93
CA LYS A 358 -26.30 24.02 -12.02
C LYS A 358 -26.73 24.05 -13.49
N GLN A 359 -27.51 23.04 -13.89
CA GLN A 359 -28.08 22.94 -15.23
C GLN A 359 -29.24 23.94 -15.39
N GLU A 360 -28.93 25.18 -15.76
CA GLU A 360 -29.93 26.19 -16.13
C GLU A 360 -29.93 26.37 -17.65
N GLY A 361 -30.80 25.64 -18.35
CA GLY A 361 -30.98 25.77 -19.79
C GLY A 361 -31.71 24.59 -20.46
N VAL A 362 -32.46 24.89 -21.53
CA VAL A 362 -32.97 23.88 -22.46
C VAL A 362 -31.89 23.62 -23.51
N PHE A 363 -31.08 22.60 -23.28
CA PHE A 363 -29.97 22.21 -24.16
C PHE A 363 -30.42 21.17 -25.20
N ASP A 364 -29.81 21.17 -26.39
CA ASP A 364 -30.02 20.09 -27.36
C ASP A 364 -29.21 18.82 -26.98
N GLU A 365 -29.49 17.68 -27.61
CA GLU A 365 -28.83 16.40 -27.30
C GLU A 365 -27.34 16.33 -27.66
N ALA A 366 -26.79 17.26 -28.43
CA ALA A 366 -25.36 17.38 -28.68
C ALA A 366 -24.68 18.31 -27.65
N GLU A 367 -25.32 19.41 -27.28
CA GLU A 367 -24.88 20.35 -26.25
C GLU A 367 -24.91 19.68 -24.86
N LYS A 368 -25.97 18.94 -24.52
CA LYS A 368 -26.01 18.07 -23.32
C LYS A 368 -24.83 17.11 -23.27
N ARG A 369 -24.49 16.46 -24.39
CA ARG A 369 -23.34 15.54 -24.47
C ARG A 369 -22.00 16.26 -24.28
N ARG A 370 -21.84 17.47 -24.82
CA ARG A 370 -20.64 18.31 -24.60
C ARG A 370 -20.51 18.74 -23.15
N GLU A 371 -21.59 19.22 -22.54
CA GLU A 371 -21.58 19.69 -21.15
C GLU A 371 -21.41 18.52 -20.16
N MET A 372 -21.99 17.35 -20.43
CA MET A 372 -21.70 16.13 -19.65
C MET A 372 -20.23 15.71 -19.76
N ALA A 373 -19.63 15.77 -20.95
CA ALA A 373 -18.21 15.46 -21.12
C ALA A 373 -17.31 16.47 -20.39
N LYS A 374 -17.64 17.76 -20.45
CA LYS A 374 -16.97 18.84 -19.72
C LYS A 374 -17.08 18.66 -18.20
N ASN A 375 -18.28 18.45 -17.66
CA ASN A 375 -18.50 18.21 -16.23
C ASN A 375 -17.76 16.96 -15.74
N SER A 376 -17.70 15.90 -16.54
CA SER A 376 -16.90 14.69 -16.24
C SER A 376 -15.40 14.99 -16.17
N LEU A 377 -14.87 15.81 -17.08
CA LEU A 377 -13.47 16.23 -17.11
C LEU A 377 -13.13 17.20 -15.95
N GLU A 378 -14.00 18.14 -15.63
CA GLU A 378 -13.86 19.05 -14.48
C GLU A 378 -13.89 18.29 -13.16
N ARG A 379 -14.84 17.35 -12.98
CA ARG A 379 -14.89 16.46 -11.83
C ARG A 379 -13.59 15.66 -11.71
N TYR A 380 -13.11 15.04 -12.80
CA TYR A 380 -11.84 14.31 -12.78
C TYR A 380 -10.67 15.23 -12.37
N THR A 381 -10.57 16.41 -12.98
CA THR A 381 -9.53 17.42 -12.68
C THR A 381 -9.50 17.79 -11.21
N HIS A 382 -10.68 18.05 -10.60
CA HIS A 382 -10.82 18.40 -9.19
C HIS A 382 -10.24 17.34 -8.24
N TYR A 383 -10.55 16.07 -8.47
CA TYR A 383 -10.06 14.95 -7.66
C TYR A 383 -8.60 14.63 -7.97
N TYR A 384 -8.19 14.71 -9.24
CA TYR A 384 -6.82 14.44 -9.69
C TYR A 384 -5.81 15.46 -9.13
N GLU A 385 -6.11 16.77 -9.20
CA GLU A 385 -5.24 17.80 -8.62
C GLU A 385 -4.97 17.54 -7.13
N ARG A 386 -6.00 17.15 -6.37
CA ARG A 386 -5.89 16.92 -4.92
C ARG A 386 -5.17 15.61 -4.58
N TRP A 387 -5.37 14.56 -5.37
CA TRP A 387 -4.60 13.30 -5.30
C TRP A 387 -3.10 13.56 -5.56
N ALA A 388 -2.76 14.22 -6.67
CA ALA A 388 -1.38 14.50 -7.07
C ALA A 388 -0.70 15.54 -6.14
N THR A 389 -1.44 16.52 -5.66
CA THR A 389 -0.94 17.52 -4.69
C THR A 389 -0.65 16.90 -3.32
N ASN A 390 -1.45 15.94 -2.86
CA ASN A 390 -1.12 15.18 -1.65
C ASN A 390 0.09 14.25 -1.87
N GLN A 391 0.24 13.60 -3.04
CA GLN A 391 1.43 12.81 -3.36
C GLN A 391 2.72 13.65 -3.36
N SER A 392 2.76 14.77 -4.09
CA SER A 392 3.96 15.64 -4.14
C SER A 392 4.29 16.26 -2.77
N SER A 393 3.27 16.50 -1.94
CA SER A 393 3.45 17.04 -0.59
C SER A 393 3.81 15.96 0.44
N ARG A 394 3.47 14.69 0.20
CA ARG A 394 4.03 13.52 0.90
C ARG A 394 5.52 13.38 0.62
N GLN A 395 5.92 13.49 -0.65
CA GLN A 395 7.32 13.37 -1.07
C GLN A 395 8.20 14.44 -0.41
N ARG A 396 7.79 15.72 -0.43
CA ARG A 396 8.47 16.79 0.32
C ARG A 396 8.50 16.55 1.83
N ALA A 397 7.44 15.98 2.41
CA ALA A 397 7.43 15.65 3.84
C ALA A 397 8.41 14.50 4.20
N ILE A 398 8.64 13.54 3.29
CA ILE A 398 9.67 12.51 3.45
C ILE A 398 11.08 13.12 3.38
N GLU A 399 11.31 14.03 2.43
CA GLU A 399 12.58 14.76 2.30
C GLU A 399 12.87 15.63 3.53
N ASN A 400 11.87 16.37 4.02
CA ASN A 400 11.94 17.14 5.25
C ASN A 400 12.20 16.23 6.47
N LEU A 401 11.49 15.11 6.61
CA LEU A 401 11.72 14.13 7.68
C LEU A 401 13.17 13.63 7.69
N HIS A 402 13.73 13.32 6.52
CA HIS A 402 15.13 12.89 6.40
C HIS A 402 16.11 14.01 6.80
N GLN A 403 15.88 15.25 6.36
CA GLN A 403 16.68 16.41 6.80
C GLN A 403 16.56 16.67 8.31
N MET A 404 15.38 16.44 8.90
CA MET A 404 15.19 16.57 10.34
C MET A 404 16.04 15.54 11.09
N GLN A 405 15.93 14.26 10.70
CA GLN A 405 16.67 13.15 11.31
C GLN A 405 18.19 13.25 11.15
N THR A 406 18.70 13.87 10.08
CA THR A 406 20.15 13.89 9.76
C THR A 406 20.87 15.19 10.07
N VAL A 407 20.17 16.34 10.14
CA VAL A 407 20.81 17.65 10.25
C VAL A 407 20.16 18.56 11.27
N HIS A 408 18.83 18.60 11.36
CA HIS A 408 18.16 19.60 12.21
C HIS A 408 18.01 19.17 13.68
N LEU A 409 17.89 17.87 13.98
CA LEU A 409 17.81 17.40 15.37
C LEU A 409 19.10 17.67 16.16
N GLU A 410 20.27 17.36 15.59
CA GLU A 410 21.58 17.65 16.19
C GLU A 410 21.73 19.15 16.48
N LYS A 411 21.51 20.00 15.46
CA LYS A 411 21.58 21.47 15.60
C LYS A 411 20.59 22.04 16.63
N LEU A 412 19.41 21.44 16.76
CA LEU A 412 18.41 21.85 17.74
C LEU A 412 18.78 21.36 19.15
N SER A 413 19.36 20.16 19.27
CA SER A 413 19.89 19.60 20.51
C SER A 413 20.94 20.51 21.12
N ASP A 414 21.91 20.97 20.31
CA ASP A 414 22.90 21.97 20.71
C ASP A 414 22.25 23.29 21.16
N LYS A 415 21.43 23.88 20.29
CA LYS A 415 20.84 25.22 20.49
C LYS A 415 19.88 25.31 21.67
N GLN A 416 19.07 24.28 21.89
CA GLN A 416 18.09 24.25 22.99
C GLN A 416 18.66 23.57 24.25
N CYS A 417 19.87 23.01 24.18
CA CYS A 417 20.49 22.22 25.25
C CYS A 417 19.56 21.08 25.73
N GLN A 418 19.03 20.31 24.78
CA GLN A 418 18.09 19.21 24.99
C GLN A 418 18.62 17.95 24.30
N PRO A 419 18.77 16.80 24.96
CA PRO A 419 19.27 15.60 24.30
C PRO A 419 18.29 15.13 23.21
N GLU A 420 18.81 14.61 22.09
CA GLU A 420 18.00 14.13 20.94
C GLU A 420 16.89 13.15 21.32
N SER A 421 17.08 12.37 22.38
CA SER A 421 16.07 11.46 22.94
C SER A 421 14.76 12.17 23.33
N GLN A 422 14.83 13.45 23.73
CA GLN A 422 13.69 14.31 24.07
C GLN A 422 13.18 15.15 22.88
N LEU A 423 13.76 14.97 21.67
CA LEU A 423 13.35 15.64 20.43
C LEU A 423 12.56 14.73 19.47
N LYS A 424 12.38 13.45 19.83
CA LYS A 424 11.65 12.43 19.05
C LYS A 424 10.22 12.85 18.63
N PHE A 425 9.56 13.70 19.42
CA PHE A 425 8.22 14.23 19.09
C PHE A 425 8.17 14.94 17.72
N ILE A 426 9.28 15.53 17.26
CA ILE A 426 9.39 16.15 15.93
C ILE A 426 9.38 15.08 14.84
N VAL A 427 10.10 13.97 15.04
CA VAL A 427 10.12 12.83 14.11
C VAL A 427 8.75 12.18 14.02
N GLU A 428 8.07 12.02 15.15
CA GLU A 428 6.71 11.49 15.23
C GLU A 428 5.68 12.38 14.51
N ALA A 429 5.79 13.70 14.67
CA ALA A 429 4.98 14.67 13.92
C ALA A 429 5.17 14.54 12.40
N TRP A 430 6.42 14.46 11.91
CA TRP A 430 6.72 14.30 10.49
C TRP A 430 6.27 12.95 9.93
N LEU A 431 6.45 11.85 10.68
CA LEU A 431 5.91 10.53 10.31
C LEU A 431 4.38 10.56 10.20
N GLN A 432 3.69 11.22 11.15
CA GLN A 432 2.24 11.40 11.10
C GLN A 432 1.82 12.23 9.88
N ILE A 433 2.53 13.32 9.54
CA ILE A 433 2.27 14.12 8.33
C ILE A 433 2.40 13.27 7.05
N VAL A 434 3.46 12.46 6.93
CA VAL A 434 3.70 11.58 5.76
C VAL A 434 2.57 10.55 5.59
N GLU A 435 2.10 9.96 6.69
CA GLU A 435 1.01 8.99 6.67
C GLU A 435 -0.36 9.64 6.39
N CYS A 436 -0.64 10.79 7.00
CA CYS A 436 -1.84 11.58 6.73
C CYS A 436 -1.94 11.99 5.24
N ARG A 437 -0.81 12.42 4.63
CA ARG A 437 -0.76 12.71 3.19
C ARG A 437 -1.05 11.47 2.33
N ARG A 438 -0.58 10.28 2.73
CA ARG A 438 -0.88 9.00 2.06
C ARG A 438 -2.38 8.70 2.11
N VAL A 439 -2.99 8.82 3.29
CA VAL A 439 -4.43 8.57 3.47
C VAL A 439 -5.26 9.56 2.64
N LEU A 440 -5.01 10.88 2.72
CA LEU A 440 -5.75 11.88 1.95
C LEU A 440 -5.67 11.66 0.44
N LYS A 441 -4.47 11.36 -0.08
CA LYS A 441 -4.29 11.00 -1.48
C LYS A 441 -5.32 9.95 -1.89
N TRP A 442 -5.42 8.85 -1.15
CA TRP A 442 -6.36 7.78 -1.47
C TRP A 442 -7.82 8.14 -1.18
N THR A 443 -8.13 8.95 -0.17
CA THR A 443 -9.52 9.39 0.05
C THR A 443 -10.07 10.21 -1.13
N TYR A 444 -9.23 10.94 -1.88
CA TYR A 444 -9.69 11.58 -3.12
C TYR A 444 -10.02 10.58 -4.24
N ALA A 445 -9.27 9.48 -4.38
CA ALA A 445 -9.64 8.42 -5.30
C ALA A 445 -10.97 7.75 -4.90
N TYR A 446 -11.19 7.54 -3.60
CA TYR A 446 -12.47 7.05 -3.06
C TYR A 446 -13.62 8.03 -3.34
N GLY A 447 -13.46 9.31 -3.00
CA GLY A 447 -14.48 10.34 -3.22
C GLY A 447 -14.87 10.52 -4.69
N PHE A 448 -13.92 10.31 -5.62
CA PHE A 448 -14.23 10.31 -7.05
C PHE A 448 -15.19 9.17 -7.44
N TYR A 449 -15.03 7.98 -6.87
CA TYR A 449 -15.88 6.81 -7.17
C TYR A 449 -17.09 6.62 -6.25
N LEU A 450 -17.24 7.45 -5.21
CA LEU A 450 -18.42 7.45 -4.35
C LEU A 450 -19.69 7.78 -5.17
N PRO A 451 -20.78 6.98 -5.09
CA PRO A 451 -21.95 7.19 -5.93
C PRO A 451 -22.68 8.49 -5.60
N GLU A 452 -23.04 9.29 -6.62
CA GLU A 452 -23.64 10.61 -6.40
C GLU A 452 -25.03 10.57 -5.75
N HIS A 453 -25.77 9.46 -5.91
CA HIS A 453 -27.08 9.26 -5.29
C HIS A 453 -27.02 9.01 -3.78
N GLU A 454 -25.86 8.62 -3.23
CA GLU A 454 -25.68 8.41 -1.78
C GLU A 454 -25.36 9.74 -1.07
N HIS A 455 -26.20 10.76 -1.27
CA HIS A 455 -25.95 12.15 -0.83
C HIS A 455 -25.52 12.27 0.65
N ALA A 456 -26.16 11.54 1.56
CA ALA A 456 -25.86 11.60 2.98
C ALA A 456 -24.49 10.99 3.33
N LYS A 457 -24.10 9.88 2.67
CA LYS A 457 -22.74 9.32 2.78
C LYS A 457 -21.70 10.26 2.20
N LYS A 458 -21.98 10.89 1.05
CA LYS A 458 -21.10 11.90 0.45
C LYS A 458 -20.87 13.09 1.39
N GLN A 459 -21.92 13.66 1.97
CA GLN A 459 -21.81 14.76 2.92
C GLN A 459 -21.01 14.37 4.18
N PHE A 460 -21.25 13.19 4.74
CA PHE A 460 -20.52 12.69 5.91
C PHE A 460 -19.04 12.42 5.59
N PHE A 461 -18.74 11.82 4.44
CA PHE A 461 -17.38 11.62 3.95
C PHE A 461 -16.64 12.95 3.76
N GLU A 462 -17.25 13.91 3.06
CA GLU A 462 -16.66 15.23 2.82
C GLU A 462 -16.36 15.95 4.14
N TYR A 463 -17.22 15.81 5.16
CA TYR A 463 -17.03 16.38 6.49
C TYR A 463 -15.83 15.76 7.22
N LEU A 464 -15.77 14.42 7.31
CA LEU A 464 -14.64 13.72 7.94
C LEU A 464 -13.32 13.99 7.22
N GLN A 465 -13.35 14.12 5.89
CA GLN A 465 -12.17 14.49 5.11
C GLN A 465 -11.74 15.93 5.41
N GLY A 466 -12.67 16.89 5.46
CA GLY A 466 -12.38 18.30 5.75
C GLY A 466 -11.76 18.52 7.15
N GLU A 467 -12.27 17.82 8.16
CA GLU A 467 -11.70 17.82 9.52
C GLU A 467 -10.26 17.27 9.53
N ALA A 468 -10.03 16.15 8.84
CA ALA A 468 -8.71 15.54 8.72
C ALA A 468 -7.72 16.45 7.96
N GLU A 469 -8.15 17.13 6.88
CA GLU A 469 -7.32 18.10 6.16
C GLU A 469 -6.97 19.31 7.02
N SER A 470 -7.94 19.89 7.73
CA SER A 470 -7.74 21.01 8.65
C SER A 470 -6.70 20.67 9.74
N GLY A 471 -6.85 19.50 10.38
CA GLY A 471 -5.88 19.00 11.36
C GLY A 471 -4.48 18.82 10.76
N LEU A 472 -4.39 18.22 9.56
CA LEU A 472 -3.11 18.02 8.88
C LEU A 472 -2.41 19.33 8.53
N GLU A 473 -3.10 20.32 7.95
CA GLU A 473 -2.43 21.57 7.57
C GLU A 473 -1.96 22.36 8.80
N ARG A 474 -2.72 22.33 9.91
CA ARG A 474 -2.29 22.92 11.19
C ARG A 474 -1.03 22.25 11.73
N LEU A 475 -0.99 20.91 11.73
CA LEU A 475 0.18 20.13 12.13
C LEU A 475 1.39 20.41 11.22
N HIS A 476 1.20 20.40 9.90
CA HIS A 476 2.24 20.62 8.90
C HIS A 476 2.80 22.04 8.99
N GLN A 477 1.96 23.06 9.17
CA GLN A 477 2.40 24.44 9.38
C GLN A 477 3.25 24.59 10.65
N CYS A 478 2.87 23.94 11.75
CA CYS A 478 3.65 23.96 12.99
C CYS A 478 5.03 23.28 12.80
N ALA A 479 5.05 22.12 12.16
CA ALA A 479 6.28 21.36 11.88
C ALA A 479 7.22 22.02 10.84
N GLU A 480 6.67 22.71 9.82
CA GLU A 480 7.44 23.29 8.71
C GLU A 480 7.83 24.76 8.93
N LYS A 481 6.90 25.59 9.43
CA LYS A 481 7.10 27.05 9.58
C LYS A 481 7.47 27.46 11.01
N GLU A 482 6.69 27.06 12.02
CA GLU A 482 6.94 27.50 13.41
C GLU A 482 8.24 26.92 13.98
N PHE A 483 8.57 25.67 13.62
CA PHE A 483 9.85 25.03 13.92
C PHE A 483 11.08 25.90 13.58
N GLN A 484 11.02 26.65 12.47
CA GLN A 484 12.14 27.46 12.00
C GLN A 484 12.51 28.60 12.95
N VAL A 485 11.59 29.05 13.81
CA VAL A 485 11.87 30.05 14.85
C VAL A 485 12.91 29.50 15.84
N TYR A 486 12.74 28.25 16.28
CA TYR A 486 13.59 27.59 17.27
C TYR A 486 14.90 27.07 16.67
N LEU A 487 14.88 26.64 15.40
CA LEU A 487 16.11 26.26 14.68
C LEU A 487 17.03 27.47 14.43
N ASN A 488 16.45 28.63 14.13
CA ASN A 488 17.21 29.85 13.82
C ASN A 488 17.51 30.74 15.04
N ALA A 489 16.96 30.43 16.22
CA ALA A 489 17.25 31.14 17.46
C ALA A 489 18.75 31.19 17.81
N GLU A 490 19.17 32.25 18.52
CA GLU A 490 20.55 32.44 18.97
C GLU A 490 20.90 31.65 20.25
N GLY A 491 19.91 31.04 20.91
CA GLY A 491 20.10 30.20 22.10
C GLY A 491 18.79 29.54 22.56
N PRO A 492 18.79 28.92 23.77
CA PRO A 492 17.63 28.21 24.30
C PRO A 492 16.43 29.14 24.54
N SER A 493 15.26 28.77 24.02
CA SER A 493 14.02 29.52 24.25
C SER A 493 13.15 28.85 25.32
N LYS A 494 12.57 29.64 26.23
CA LYS A 494 11.58 29.15 27.21
C LYS A 494 10.30 28.65 26.52
N GLU A 495 9.93 29.28 25.41
CA GLU A 495 8.77 28.93 24.57
C GLU A 495 8.95 27.58 23.85
N PHE A 496 10.16 27.01 23.81
CA PHE A 496 10.40 25.72 23.16
C PHE A 496 9.61 24.57 23.81
N ASN A 497 9.33 24.64 25.12
CA ASN A 497 8.47 23.66 25.79
C ASN A 497 6.99 23.83 25.42
N GLU A 498 6.54 25.06 25.15
CA GLU A 498 5.19 25.33 24.64
C GLU A 498 5.04 24.80 23.20
N PHE A 499 6.06 25.02 22.36
CA PHE A 499 6.14 24.41 21.03
C PHE A 499 6.12 22.87 21.08
N ARG A 500 6.88 22.25 22.00
CA ARG A 500 6.87 20.80 22.22
C ARG A 500 5.46 20.29 22.52
N THR A 501 4.78 20.90 23.48
CA THR A 501 3.40 20.54 23.87
C THR A 501 2.42 20.77 22.72
N LYS A 502 2.53 21.90 22.01
CA LYS A 502 1.69 22.23 20.85
C LYS A 502 1.86 21.22 19.71
N LEU A 503 3.10 20.88 19.34
CA LEU A 503 3.38 19.95 18.24
C LEU A 503 2.93 18.53 18.57
N ALA A 504 3.18 18.05 19.80
CA ALA A 504 2.72 16.75 20.26
C ALA A 504 1.18 16.67 20.32
N GLY A 505 0.53 17.73 20.84
CA GLY A 505 -0.93 17.84 20.87
C GLY A 505 -1.56 17.81 19.47
N LEU A 506 -1.05 18.64 18.54
CA LEU A 506 -1.49 18.63 17.13
C LEU A 506 -1.26 17.27 16.47
N THR A 507 -0.17 16.58 16.77
CA THR A 507 0.13 15.24 16.24
C THR A 507 -0.92 14.22 16.69
N SER A 508 -1.26 14.21 17.99
CA SER A 508 -2.29 13.33 18.56
C SER A 508 -3.70 13.64 18.03
N VAL A 509 -4.08 14.91 17.98
CA VAL A 509 -5.40 15.35 17.47
C VAL A 509 -5.55 15.01 15.99
N THR A 510 -4.54 15.28 15.17
CA THR A 510 -4.54 14.92 13.75
C THR A 510 -4.64 13.41 13.56
N LYS A 511 -3.90 12.62 14.33
CA LYS A 511 -4.01 11.16 14.31
C LYS A 511 -5.45 10.69 14.56
N ASN A 512 -6.13 11.24 15.57
CA ASN A 512 -7.52 10.88 15.89
C ASN A 512 -8.49 11.19 14.74
N TYR A 513 -8.37 12.34 14.07
CA TYR A 513 -9.18 12.67 12.89
C TYR A 513 -8.99 11.65 11.77
N PHE A 514 -7.74 11.25 11.49
CA PHE A 514 -7.44 10.24 10.48
C PHE A 514 -7.90 8.83 10.85
N GLU A 515 -7.78 8.42 12.13
CA GLU A 515 -8.29 7.14 12.59
C GLU A 515 -9.83 7.05 12.49
N ASN A 516 -10.54 8.16 12.76
CA ASN A 516 -11.99 8.26 12.55
C ASN A 516 -12.37 8.18 11.07
N LEU A 517 -11.70 8.95 10.19
CA LEU A 517 -11.91 8.92 8.74
C LEU A 517 -11.65 7.52 8.15
N VAL A 518 -10.55 6.88 8.55
CA VAL A 518 -10.21 5.51 8.14
C VAL A 518 -11.27 4.51 8.58
N ARG A 519 -11.72 4.56 9.84
CA ARG A 519 -12.76 3.65 10.37
C ARG A 519 -14.09 3.83 9.64
N ALA A 520 -14.51 5.07 9.39
CA ALA A 520 -15.76 5.36 8.69
C ALA A 520 -15.74 4.84 7.24
N LEU A 521 -14.60 4.96 6.55
CA LEU A 521 -14.40 4.44 5.20
C LEU A 521 -14.35 2.91 5.15
N GLU A 522 -13.65 2.26 6.08
CA GLU A 522 -13.61 0.79 6.21
C GLU A 522 -15.00 0.20 6.52
N ASN A 523 -15.85 0.93 7.25
CA ASN A 523 -17.25 0.57 7.52
C ASN A 523 -18.22 0.94 6.38
N GLY A 524 -17.74 1.46 5.24
CA GLY A 524 -18.60 1.84 4.11
C GLY A 524 -19.56 2.99 4.40
N LEU A 525 -19.22 3.87 5.37
CA LEU A 525 -19.98 5.03 5.81
C LEU A 525 -21.37 4.68 6.41
N SER A 526 -21.53 3.47 6.95
CA SER A 526 -22.77 2.97 7.58
C SER A 526 -23.27 3.80 8.79
N ASP A 527 -22.41 4.61 9.39
CA ASP A 527 -22.76 5.46 10.53
C ASP A 527 -23.87 6.47 10.17
N VAL A 528 -24.01 6.82 8.88
CA VAL A 528 -25.09 7.66 8.35
C VAL A 528 -26.47 7.01 8.52
N ASP A 529 -26.56 5.70 8.30
CA ASP A 529 -27.83 4.95 8.44
C ASP A 529 -28.29 4.88 9.91
N SER A 530 -27.34 4.95 10.86
CA SER A 530 -27.61 4.97 12.30
C SER A 530 -28.32 6.25 12.76
N HIS A 531 -28.10 7.37 12.07
CA HIS A 531 -28.73 8.65 12.39
C HIS A 531 -30.11 8.85 11.75
N ALA A 532 -30.50 7.99 10.80
CA ALA A 532 -31.82 8.06 10.16
C ALA A 532 -32.98 7.56 11.04
N CYS A 533 -32.70 6.91 12.18
CA CYS A 533 -33.73 6.38 13.09
C CYS A 533 -33.50 6.81 14.56
N GLY A 534 -33.27 8.10 14.78
CA GLY A 534 -33.08 8.71 16.11
C GLY A 534 -34.20 9.66 16.53
N LYS A 535 -35.41 9.15 16.82
CA LYS A 535 -36.41 9.98 17.53
C LYS A 535 -35.90 10.35 18.92
N ALA A 536 -36.00 11.62 19.28
CA ALA A 536 -35.54 12.15 20.57
C ALA A 536 -36.15 11.39 21.76
N GLY A 537 -35.34 10.56 22.41
CA GLY A 537 -35.68 9.84 23.63
C GLY A 537 -35.18 10.60 24.86
N SER A 538 -36.03 11.41 25.48
CA SER A 538 -35.70 12.13 26.71
C SER A 538 -35.41 11.15 27.85
N SER A 539 -34.19 11.19 28.39
CA SER A 539 -33.79 10.38 29.54
C SER A 539 -34.58 10.76 30.80
N LYS A 540 -35.32 9.81 31.36
CA LYS A 540 -35.80 9.88 32.75
C LYS A 540 -35.26 8.69 33.56
N ASN A 541 -34.58 9.00 34.65
CA ASN A 541 -34.14 8.05 35.67
C ASN A 541 -35.32 7.30 36.30
N LEU A 542 -35.03 6.06 36.72
CA LEU A 542 -35.58 5.25 37.84
C LEU A 542 -35.24 3.77 37.51
N GLY A 543 -34.83 2.89 38.43
CA GLY A 543 -34.66 3.03 39.87
C GLY A 543 -34.91 1.71 40.61
N GLY A 544 -33.93 0.79 40.61
CA GLY A 544 -33.87 -0.39 41.51
C GLY A 544 -34.78 -1.59 41.19
N GLY A 545 -34.36 -2.79 41.61
CA GLY A 545 -35.20 -4.01 41.62
C GLY A 545 -34.47 -5.34 41.38
N SER A 546 -34.02 -6.01 42.45
CA SER A 546 -33.44 -7.37 42.37
C SER A 546 -34.51 -8.46 42.23
N GLY A 547 -34.26 -9.50 41.43
CA GLY A 547 -35.13 -10.68 41.32
C GLY A 547 -34.37 -11.96 40.95
N ARG A 548 -34.33 -12.95 41.85
CA ARG A 548 -33.74 -14.28 41.61
C ARG A 548 -34.74 -15.24 40.96
N GLY A 549 -34.30 -16.08 40.03
CA GLY A 549 -35.10 -17.19 39.49
C GLY A 549 -34.26 -18.41 39.06
N ARG A 550 -34.38 -19.53 39.78
CA ARG A 550 -34.02 -20.89 39.31
C ARG A 550 -34.96 -21.26 38.15
N GLY A 551 -34.68 -22.16 37.19
CA GLY A 551 -33.63 -23.18 37.06
C GLY A 551 -34.29 -24.50 36.59
N GLY A 552 -33.74 -25.20 35.58
CA GLY A 552 -34.36 -26.41 34.99
C GLY A 552 -33.34 -27.31 34.28
N LYS A 553 -33.49 -28.64 34.41
CA LYS A 553 -32.51 -29.67 34.01
C LYS A 553 -33.12 -30.73 33.07
N GLY A 554 -32.28 -31.29 32.19
CA GLY A 554 -32.51 -32.56 31.49
C GLY A 554 -33.07 -32.41 30.06
N LYS A 555 -32.77 -33.30 29.10
CA LYS A 555 -31.94 -34.53 29.07
C LYS A 555 -31.20 -34.58 27.72
N GLY A 556 -30.11 -35.35 27.61
CA GLY A 556 -29.39 -35.54 26.34
C GLY A 556 -29.38 -37.01 25.87
N THR A 557 -29.01 -37.22 24.60
CA THR A 557 -28.54 -38.52 24.06
C THR A 557 -27.63 -38.33 22.83
N THR A 558 -26.46 -38.97 22.88
CA THR A 558 -25.69 -39.59 21.77
C THR A 558 -25.30 -38.79 20.51
N SER A 559 -24.07 -38.26 20.57
CA SER A 559 -22.97 -38.54 19.62
C SER A 559 -23.24 -38.73 18.11
N ARG A 560 -22.66 -37.84 17.30
CA ARG A 560 -21.92 -38.23 16.07
C ARG A 560 -20.76 -37.27 15.83
N SER A 561 -19.60 -37.83 15.50
CA SER A 561 -18.34 -37.11 15.30
C SER A 561 -18.23 -36.55 13.88
N SER A 562 -17.96 -35.26 13.74
CA SER A 562 -17.52 -34.65 12.48
C SER A 562 -16.57 -33.49 12.75
N SER A 563 -15.42 -33.53 12.07
CA SER A 563 -14.25 -32.67 12.22
C SER A 563 -14.56 -31.17 12.28
N SER A 564 -13.93 -30.47 13.22
CA SER A 564 -13.96 -29.01 13.32
C SER A 564 -13.21 -28.36 12.16
N ARG A 565 -13.95 -27.88 11.16
CA ARG A 565 -13.48 -26.76 10.33
C ARG A 565 -13.84 -25.47 11.07
N ASN A 566 -12.84 -24.76 11.58
CA ASN A 566 -13.03 -23.37 11.98
C ASN A 566 -13.39 -22.59 10.72
N ILE A 567 -14.67 -22.21 10.59
CA ILE A 567 -15.12 -21.26 9.59
C ILE A 567 -14.89 -19.89 10.19
N ASP A 568 -13.86 -19.22 9.71
CA ASP A 568 -13.65 -17.80 9.97
C ASP A 568 -14.75 -17.01 9.27
N ASP A 569 -15.51 -16.20 10.00
CA ASP A 569 -16.66 -15.44 9.46
C ASP A 569 -16.21 -14.12 8.81
N SER A 570 -15.09 -14.18 8.09
CA SER A 570 -14.65 -13.09 7.23
C SER A 570 -15.48 -13.10 5.95
N GLY A 571 -16.04 -11.94 5.58
CA GLY A 571 -16.91 -11.77 4.39
C GLY A 571 -16.22 -11.91 3.02
N HIS A 572 -15.11 -12.66 2.94
CA HIS A 572 -14.22 -12.74 1.80
C HIS A 572 -13.77 -14.19 1.51
N TRP A 573 -13.23 -14.44 0.31
CA TRP A 573 -12.54 -15.69 -0.03
C TRP A 573 -11.26 -15.39 -0.81
N SER A 574 -10.16 -16.04 -0.44
CA SER A 574 -8.88 -15.91 -1.15
C SER A 574 -8.90 -16.72 -2.45
N CYS A 575 -8.51 -16.12 -3.56
CA CYS A 575 -8.37 -16.80 -4.84
C CYS A 575 -7.30 -17.89 -4.78
N GLU A 576 -7.64 -19.12 -5.20
CA GLU A 576 -6.67 -20.22 -5.25
C GLU A 576 -5.54 -20.01 -6.27
N TYR A 577 -5.69 -19.08 -7.23
CA TYR A 577 -4.70 -18.83 -8.28
C TYR A 577 -3.76 -17.68 -7.94
N CYS A 578 -4.28 -16.54 -7.48
CA CYS A 578 -3.47 -15.33 -7.21
C CYS A 578 -3.52 -14.83 -5.75
N THR A 579 -4.16 -15.57 -4.83
CA THR A 579 -4.32 -15.26 -3.38
C THR A 579 -5.16 -14.04 -3.02
N TYR A 580 -5.54 -13.19 -3.99
CA TYR A 580 -6.38 -12.01 -3.78
C TYR A 580 -7.66 -12.33 -3.02
N ALA A 581 -7.96 -11.55 -1.97
CA ALA A 581 -9.16 -11.69 -1.16
C ALA A 581 -10.35 -11.02 -1.85
N ASN A 582 -11.20 -11.83 -2.48
CA ASN A 582 -12.43 -11.40 -3.12
C ASN A 582 -13.56 -11.30 -2.10
N VAL A 583 -14.55 -10.43 -2.32
CA VAL A 583 -15.80 -10.43 -1.55
C VAL A 583 -16.54 -11.77 -1.70
N ARG A 584 -17.24 -12.22 -0.65
CA ARG A 584 -17.95 -13.53 -0.61
C ARG A 584 -19.00 -13.72 -1.71
N SER A 585 -19.51 -12.62 -2.26
CA SER A 585 -20.45 -12.56 -3.39
C SER A 585 -19.81 -12.79 -4.77
N ALA A 586 -18.50 -12.56 -4.92
CA ALA A 586 -17.81 -12.76 -6.19
C ALA A 586 -17.60 -14.27 -6.46
N THR A 587 -17.93 -14.71 -7.67
CA THR A 587 -17.71 -16.10 -8.16
C THR A 587 -16.46 -16.23 -9.04
N VAL A 588 -15.86 -15.10 -9.39
CA VAL A 588 -14.66 -14.93 -10.20
C VAL A 588 -13.72 -14.02 -9.44
N CYS A 589 -12.42 -14.27 -9.51
CA CYS A 589 -11.42 -13.42 -8.89
C CYS A 589 -11.28 -12.10 -9.64
N GLU A 590 -11.44 -10.97 -8.94
CA GLU A 590 -11.39 -9.64 -9.55
C GLU A 590 -10.03 -9.34 -10.20
N MET A 591 -8.93 -9.77 -9.58
CA MET A 591 -7.57 -9.55 -10.10
C MET A 591 -7.17 -10.46 -11.27
N CYS A 592 -7.45 -11.76 -11.22
CA CYS A 592 -6.92 -12.72 -12.21
C CYS A 592 -8.00 -13.40 -13.07
N GLN A 593 -9.26 -13.02 -12.91
CA GLN A 593 -10.43 -13.51 -13.67
C GLN A 593 -10.64 -15.04 -13.65
N GLN A 594 -10.00 -15.74 -12.70
CA GLN A 594 -10.19 -17.18 -12.47
C GLN A 594 -11.39 -17.42 -11.55
N ARG A 595 -12.16 -18.48 -11.81
CA ARG A 595 -13.32 -18.84 -10.97
C ARG A 595 -12.89 -19.32 -9.58
N ARG A 596 -13.81 -19.16 -8.63
CA ARG A 596 -13.73 -19.68 -7.26
C ARG A 596 -13.74 -21.20 -7.22
#